data_AF-A0A7D4CVN2-F1
#
_entry.id   AF-A0A7D4CVN2-F1
#
_cell.length_a   1.000
_cell.length_b   1.000
_cell.length_c   1.000
_cell.angle_alpha   90.00
_cell.angle_beta   90.00
_cell.angle_gamma   90.00
#
_symmetry.space_group_name_H-M   'P 1'
#
loop_
_entity.id
_entity.type
_entity.pdbx_description
1 polymer ?
#
loop_
_entity_poly.entity_id
_entity_poly.type
_entity_poly.pdbx_seq_one_letter_code
_entity_poly.pdbx_strand_id
1 'polypeptide(L)'
;MNYSRTEVNALLDEHERAVRYLLSILKRWKEGDLNKSIPHDPKVTYGQVLNHVIGSGYHGYFVWIQQVLGWEVESPPVDKEEVEELCDLRKQMELLEKMTPYARHALKNLTNHDLYPTMYMSNWGGYYTIDGMLEHAIVHVWRHIRQLERAEATLIQQKEQGE
;
A
#
# COMPACT_ATOMS: atom_id res chain seq x y z
N MET A 1 25.20 10.25 -12.31
CA MET A 1 24.00 9.47 -11.94
C MET A 1 24.47 8.22 -11.22
N ASN A 2 23.89 7.90 -10.06
CA ASN A 2 24.23 6.69 -9.33
C ASN A 2 23.47 5.51 -9.95
N TYR A 3 24.09 4.82 -10.90
CA TYR A 3 23.45 3.74 -11.66
C TYR A 3 23.12 2.51 -10.79
N SER A 4 23.69 2.42 -9.58
CA SER A 4 23.47 1.29 -8.67
C SER A 4 22.07 1.21 -8.08
N ARG A 5 21.19 2.21 -8.32
CA ARG A 5 19.83 2.27 -7.75
C ARG A 5 18.73 2.44 -8.80
N THR A 6 19.03 2.32 -10.10
CA THR A 6 18.04 2.62 -11.14
C THR A 6 16.82 1.69 -11.08
N GLU A 7 17.02 0.41 -10.81
CA GLU A 7 15.93 -0.59 -10.75
C GLU A 7 15.12 -0.41 -9.47
N VAL A 8 15.81 -0.24 -8.33
CA VAL A 8 15.18 0.11 -7.06
C VAL A 8 14.30 1.36 -7.19
N ASN A 9 14.83 2.41 -7.83
CA ASN A 9 14.08 3.64 -8.04
C ASN A 9 12.88 3.42 -8.97
N ALA A 10 13.01 2.62 -10.04
CA ALA A 10 11.88 2.32 -10.92
C ALA A 10 10.72 1.62 -10.18
N LEU A 11 11.04 0.68 -9.28
CA LEU A 11 10.04 0.01 -8.44
C LEU A 11 9.38 0.99 -7.46
N LEU A 12 10.17 1.86 -6.80
CA LEU A 12 9.64 2.87 -5.89
C LEU A 12 8.78 3.92 -6.61
N ASP A 13 9.16 4.30 -7.83
CA ASP A 13 8.40 5.23 -8.68
C ASP A 13 7.07 4.60 -9.12
N GLU A 14 7.06 3.31 -9.43
CA GLU A 14 5.84 2.58 -9.78
C GLU A 14 4.91 2.37 -8.56
N HIS A 15 5.48 2.10 -7.39
CA HIS A 15 4.71 2.09 -6.13
C HIS A 15 4.09 3.47 -5.85
N GLU A 16 4.88 4.54 -5.99
CA GLU A 16 4.38 5.92 -5.88
C GLU A 16 3.25 6.19 -6.89
N ARG A 17 3.39 5.74 -8.13
CA ARG A 17 2.35 5.88 -9.16
C ARG A 17 1.04 5.21 -8.74
N ALA A 18 1.11 4.01 -8.18
CA ALA A 18 -0.06 3.30 -7.65
C ALA A 18 -0.73 4.08 -6.51
N VAL A 19 0.05 4.54 -5.53
CA VAL A 19 -0.46 5.34 -4.40
C VAL A 19 -1.08 6.66 -4.87
N ARG A 20 -0.45 7.36 -5.82
CA ARG A 20 -1.00 8.58 -6.42
C ARG A 20 -2.32 8.33 -7.16
N TYR A 21 -2.44 7.20 -7.84
CA TYR A 21 -3.69 6.81 -8.49
C TYR A 21 -4.78 6.53 -7.45
N LEU A 22 -4.47 5.81 -6.37
CA LEU A 22 -5.40 5.62 -5.25
C LEU A 22 -5.86 6.97 -4.68
N LEU A 23 -4.94 7.89 -4.39
CA LEU A 23 -5.26 9.24 -3.92
C LEU A 23 -6.20 9.99 -4.90
N SER A 24 -6.05 9.79 -6.21
CA SER A 24 -6.92 10.40 -7.21
C SER A 24 -8.37 9.88 -7.15
N ILE A 25 -8.56 8.61 -6.75
CA ILE A 25 -9.88 8.04 -6.47
C ILE A 25 -10.47 8.68 -5.22
N LEU A 26 -9.69 8.73 -4.14
CA LEU A 26 -10.13 9.26 -2.84
C LEU A 26 -10.55 10.73 -2.89
N LYS A 27 -10.00 11.53 -3.80
CA LYS A 27 -10.43 12.93 -4.02
C LYS A 27 -11.90 13.08 -4.40
N ARG A 28 -12.56 12.02 -4.89
CA ARG A 28 -13.98 12.03 -5.21
C ARG A 28 -14.86 11.59 -4.04
N TRP A 29 -14.25 11.09 -2.97
CA TRP A 29 -14.97 10.52 -1.82
C TRP A 29 -15.39 11.60 -0.84
N LYS A 30 -16.45 11.28 -0.10
CA LYS A 30 -16.90 11.98 1.11
C LYS A 30 -16.63 11.08 2.32
N GLU A 31 -16.63 11.65 3.51
CA GLU A 31 -16.39 10.89 4.76
C GLU A 31 -17.30 9.66 4.90
N GLY A 32 -18.58 9.79 4.52
CA GLY A 32 -19.54 8.68 4.54
C GLY A 32 -19.20 7.51 3.62
N ASP A 33 -18.32 7.70 2.64
CA ASP A 33 -17.91 6.64 1.72
C ASP A 33 -17.01 5.60 2.41
N LEU A 34 -16.31 5.96 3.49
CA LEU A 34 -15.50 5.02 4.27
C LEU A 34 -16.32 3.86 4.85
N ASN A 35 -17.60 4.12 5.14
CA ASN A 35 -18.52 3.15 5.73
C ASN A 35 -19.21 2.25 4.68
N LYS A 36 -18.96 2.48 3.38
CA LYS A 36 -19.52 1.61 2.33
C LYS A 36 -18.87 0.24 2.40
N SER A 37 -19.69 -0.80 2.32
CA SER A 37 -19.23 -2.18 2.25
C SER A 37 -18.74 -2.56 0.85
N ILE A 38 -17.82 -3.52 0.78
CA ILE A 38 -17.43 -4.17 -0.46
C ILE A 38 -18.53 -5.16 -0.88
N PRO A 39 -19.05 -5.10 -2.13
CA PRO A 39 -20.20 -5.93 -2.55
C PRO A 39 -20.04 -7.45 -2.37
N HIS A 40 -18.82 -7.96 -2.51
CA HIS A 40 -18.52 -9.39 -2.36
C HIS A 40 -17.96 -9.76 -0.99
N ASP A 41 -17.79 -8.79 -0.09
CA ASP A 41 -17.41 -8.99 1.30
C ASP A 41 -18.04 -7.90 2.16
N PRO A 42 -19.33 -8.04 2.52
CA PRO A 42 -20.09 -6.97 3.17
C PRO A 42 -19.57 -6.62 4.57
N LYS A 43 -18.71 -7.46 5.15
CA LYS A 43 -18.06 -7.24 6.46
C LYS A 43 -16.86 -6.31 6.36
N VAL A 44 -16.36 -6.06 5.14
CA VAL A 44 -15.21 -5.20 4.87
C VAL A 44 -15.71 -3.88 4.29
N THR A 45 -15.31 -2.77 4.90
CA THR A 45 -15.61 -1.43 4.42
C THR A 45 -14.49 -0.85 3.58
N TYR A 46 -14.79 0.24 2.85
CA TYR A 46 -13.80 0.98 2.08
C TYR A 46 -12.68 1.50 2.99
N GLY A 47 -13.03 2.03 4.16
CA GLY A 47 -12.05 2.49 5.16
C GLY A 47 -11.13 1.37 5.62
N GLN A 48 -11.65 0.17 5.86
CA GLN A 48 -10.83 -0.99 6.25
C GLN A 48 -9.87 -1.44 5.13
N VAL A 49 -10.28 -1.33 3.86
CA VAL A 49 -9.37 -1.57 2.72
C VAL A 49 -8.25 -0.53 2.69
N LEU A 50 -8.54 0.75 2.96
CA LEU A 50 -7.52 1.79 3.04
C LEU A 50 -6.55 1.56 4.21
N ASN A 51 -7.06 1.23 5.40
CA ASN A 51 -6.23 0.87 6.56
C ASN A 51 -5.32 -0.32 6.24
N HIS A 52 -5.84 -1.31 5.53
CA HIS A 52 -5.04 -2.46 5.09
C HIS A 52 -3.88 -2.05 4.16
N VAL A 53 -4.13 -1.15 3.19
CA VAL A 53 -3.08 -0.62 2.30
C VAL A 53 -2.06 0.20 3.08
N ILE A 54 -2.52 1.10 3.95
CA ILE A 54 -1.66 1.95 4.79
C ILE A 54 -0.77 1.10 5.69
N GLY A 55 -1.39 0.15 6.42
CA GLY A 55 -0.68 -0.74 7.34
C GLY A 55 0.30 -1.66 6.62
N SER A 56 -0.02 -2.14 5.42
CA SER A 56 0.88 -2.98 4.63
C SER A 56 2.14 -2.23 4.17
N GLY A 57 2.01 -0.94 3.84
CA GLY A 57 3.15 -0.09 3.52
C GLY A 57 4.02 0.21 4.74
N TYR A 58 3.41 0.77 5.80
CA TYR A 58 4.14 1.24 6.98
C TYR A 58 4.66 0.13 7.89
N HIS A 59 3.93 -0.97 8.07
CA HIS A 59 4.28 -2.03 9.02
C HIS A 59 4.56 -3.39 8.35
N GLY A 60 4.45 -3.47 7.02
CA GLY A 60 4.62 -4.69 6.25
C GLY A 60 5.88 -4.65 5.41
N TYR A 61 5.72 -4.32 4.13
CA TYR A 61 6.72 -4.59 3.09
C TYR A 61 8.07 -3.92 3.34
N PHE A 62 8.08 -2.61 3.64
CA PHE A 62 9.33 -1.87 3.83
C PHE A 62 10.03 -2.22 5.14
N VAL A 63 9.27 -2.55 6.18
CA VAL A 63 9.81 -3.07 7.45
C VAL A 63 10.44 -4.44 7.23
N TRP A 64 9.75 -5.34 6.52
CA TRP A 64 10.27 -6.68 6.23
C TRP A 64 11.58 -6.61 5.44
N ILE A 65 11.68 -5.75 4.42
CA ILE A 65 12.93 -5.58 3.64
C ILE A 65 14.09 -5.18 4.56
N GLN A 66 13.88 -4.21 5.45
CA GLN A 66 14.92 -3.78 6.40
C GLN A 66 15.32 -4.92 7.34
N GLN A 67 14.34 -5.67 7.86
CA GLN A 67 14.58 -6.78 8.78
C GLN A 67 15.40 -7.91 8.13
N VAL A 68 15.04 -8.35 6.92
CA VAL A 68 15.73 -9.47 6.26
C VAL A 68 17.14 -9.10 5.78
N LEU A 69 17.40 -7.81 5.55
CA LEU A 69 18.72 -7.27 5.26
C LEU A 69 19.52 -6.93 6.53
N GLY A 70 18.96 -7.16 7.72
CA GLY A 70 19.63 -6.90 9.00
C GLY A 70 19.87 -5.42 9.29
N TRP A 71 19.07 -4.53 8.70
CA TRP A 71 19.15 -3.10 8.93
C TRP A 71 18.40 -2.71 10.20
N GLU A 72 18.79 -1.57 10.77
CA GLU A 72 17.95 -0.89 11.76
C GLU A 72 16.64 -0.48 11.08
N VAL A 73 15.52 -0.86 11.69
CA VAL A 73 14.20 -0.62 11.12
C VAL A 73 13.82 0.83 11.37
N GLU A 74 13.59 1.58 10.28
CA GLU A 74 13.00 2.91 10.35
C GLU A 74 11.59 2.82 10.94
N SER A 75 11.41 3.40 12.12
CA SER A 75 10.12 3.43 12.82
C SER A 75 9.06 4.11 11.95
N PRO A 76 7.91 3.44 11.71
CA PRO A 76 6.82 4.06 10.99
C PRO A 76 6.30 5.32 11.72
N PRO A 77 5.82 6.34 11.00
CA PRO A 77 5.34 7.59 11.57
C PRO A 77 3.94 7.49 12.20
N VAL A 78 3.36 6.29 12.24
CA VAL A 78 2.02 5.99 12.76
C VAL A 78 2.08 4.59 13.38
N ASP A 79 1.35 4.38 14.48
CA ASP A 79 1.28 3.07 15.14
C ASP A 79 0.34 2.12 14.39
N LYS A 80 0.61 0.81 14.49
CA LYS A 80 -0.16 -0.19 13.76
C LYS A 80 -1.62 -0.22 14.21
N GLU A 81 -1.85 -0.19 15.52
CA GLU A 81 -3.18 -0.18 16.13
C GLU A 81 -3.95 1.09 15.72
N GLU A 82 -3.26 2.23 15.65
CA GLU A 82 -3.85 3.49 15.20
C GLU A 82 -4.31 3.41 13.74
N VAL A 83 -3.54 2.75 12.86
CA VAL A 83 -3.94 2.53 11.47
C VAL A 83 -5.14 1.60 11.38
N GLU A 84 -5.18 0.52 12.17
CA GLU A 84 -6.28 -0.47 12.12
C GLU A 84 -7.63 0.15 12.46
N GLU A 85 -7.66 1.06 13.43
CA GLU A 85 -8.88 1.74 13.90
C GLU A 85 -9.20 3.05 13.14
N LEU A 86 -8.35 3.47 12.21
CA LEU A 86 -8.47 4.76 11.54
C LEU A 86 -9.76 4.86 10.71
N CYS A 87 -10.56 5.91 10.96
CA CYS A 87 -11.84 6.15 10.31
C CYS A 87 -12.01 7.58 9.79
N ASP A 88 -10.91 8.28 9.54
CA ASP A 88 -10.87 9.66 9.04
C ASP A 88 -10.23 9.69 7.64
N LEU A 89 -11.00 10.08 6.62
CA LEU A 89 -10.58 10.06 5.22
C LEU A 89 -9.40 11.00 4.99
N ARG A 90 -9.43 12.19 5.60
CA ARG A 90 -8.36 13.18 5.44
C ARG A 90 -7.04 12.65 6.00
N LYS A 91 -7.09 12.02 7.18
CA LYS A 91 -5.92 11.41 7.82
C LYS A 91 -5.41 10.20 7.04
N GLN A 92 -6.30 9.36 6.50
CA GLN A 92 -5.92 8.27 5.60
C GLN A 92 -5.21 8.79 4.34
N MET A 93 -5.73 9.85 3.71
CA MET A 93 -5.10 10.49 2.56
C MET A 93 -3.73 11.06 2.91
N GLU A 94 -3.59 11.73 4.05
CA GLU A 94 -2.31 12.26 4.53
C GLU A 94 -1.26 11.15 4.73
N LEU A 95 -1.66 10.02 5.33
CA LEU A 95 -0.78 8.87 5.52
C LEU A 95 -0.35 8.26 4.18
N LEU A 96 -1.25 8.17 3.20
CA LEU A 96 -0.93 7.72 1.85
C LEU A 96 0.03 8.68 1.13
N GLU A 97 -0.15 10.00 1.26
CA GLU A 97 0.77 11.00 0.71
C GLU A 97 2.18 10.89 1.31
N LYS A 98 2.27 10.61 2.61
CA LYS A 98 3.54 10.44 3.33
C LYS A 98 4.22 9.08 3.12
N MET A 99 3.50 8.10 2.58
CA MET A 99 4.00 6.73 2.44
C MET A 99 5.20 6.66 1.48
N THR A 100 5.18 7.42 0.39
CA THR A 100 6.29 7.42 -0.57
C THR A 100 7.58 8.02 0.01
N PRO A 101 7.56 9.21 0.63
CA PRO A 101 8.72 9.72 1.37
C PRO A 101 9.26 8.73 2.40
N TYR A 102 8.38 8.09 3.18
CA TYR A 102 8.77 7.06 4.14
C TYR A 102 9.48 5.89 3.46
N ALA A 103 8.89 5.30 2.42
CA ALA A 103 9.46 4.17 1.68
C ALA A 103 10.86 4.50 1.14
N ARG A 104 11.03 5.69 0.54
CA ARG A 104 12.33 6.14 0.02
C ARG A 104 13.36 6.34 1.13
N HIS A 105 12.94 6.81 2.29
CA HIS A 105 13.83 6.95 3.45
C HIS A 105 14.24 5.59 4.02
N ALA A 106 13.27 4.72 4.28
CA ALA A 106 13.47 3.36 4.80
C ALA A 106 14.40 2.54 3.89
N LEU A 107 14.33 2.76 2.58
CA LEU A 107 15.12 2.03 1.58
C LEU A 107 16.26 2.87 0.97
N LYS A 108 16.72 3.92 1.67
CA LYS A 108 17.76 4.86 1.19
C LYS A 108 19.13 4.21 0.94
N ASN A 109 19.37 3.02 1.48
CA ASN A 109 20.61 2.26 1.30
C ASN A 109 20.48 1.09 0.30
N LEU A 110 19.25 0.74 -0.12
CA LEU A 110 18.99 -0.37 -1.04
C LEU A 110 19.57 -0.14 -2.44
N THR A 111 20.32 -1.10 -2.96
CA THR A 111 20.91 -1.05 -4.31
C THR A 111 20.36 -2.16 -5.19
N ASN A 112 20.58 -2.08 -6.51
CA ASN A 112 20.18 -3.11 -7.45
C ASN A 112 20.83 -4.47 -7.13
N HIS A 113 22.00 -4.49 -6.46
CA HIS A 113 22.65 -5.73 -6.04
C HIS A 113 21.87 -6.45 -4.94
N ASP A 114 21.06 -5.73 -4.15
CA ASP A 114 20.28 -6.32 -3.06
C ASP A 114 18.96 -6.94 -3.57
N LEU A 115 18.55 -6.64 -4.80
CA LEU A 115 17.29 -7.09 -5.40
C LEU A 115 17.25 -8.62 -5.58
N TYR A 116 18.38 -9.22 -5.92
CA TYR A 116 18.53 -10.63 -6.31
C TYR A 116 19.90 -11.18 -5.86
N PRO A 117 20.11 -12.51 -5.87
CA PRO A 117 19.11 -13.58 -6.08
C PRO A 117 18.54 -14.13 -4.76
N THR A 118 19.02 -13.63 -3.62
CA THR A 118 18.68 -14.18 -2.31
C THR A 118 17.18 -14.11 -2.06
N MET A 119 16.61 -15.24 -1.60
CA MET A 119 15.21 -15.33 -1.22
C MET A 119 15.08 -15.38 0.30
N TYR A 120 14.05 -14.71 0.80
CA TYR A 120 13.76 -14.60 2.22
C TYR A 120 12.31 -15.05 2.49
N MET A 121 12.08 -15.66 3.64
CA MET A 121 10.74 -16.07 4.05
C MET A 121 9.94 -14.84 4.51
N SER A 122 8.75 -14.67 3.93
CA SER A 122 7.78 -13.66 4.35
C SER A 122 7.04 -14.08 5.62
N ASN A 123 6.45 -13.12 6.32
CA ASN A 123 5.66 -13.36 7.52
C ASN A 123 4.36 -14.17 7.24
N TRP A 124 3.99 -14.34 5.97
CA TRP A 124 2.85 -15.15 5.51
C TRP A 124 3.29 -16.44 4.78
N GLY A 125 4.56 -16.84 4.92
CA GLY A 125 5.05 -18.17 4.54
C GLY A 125 5.54 -18.35 3.10
N GLY A 126 5.41 -17.35 2.23
CA GLY A 126 5.99 -17.36 0.88
C GLY A 126 7.46 -16.92 0.88
N TYR A 127 8.27 -17.41 -0.06
CA TYR A 127 9.64 -16.94 -0.28
C TYR A 127 9.69 -15.87 -1.36
N TYR A 128 10.39 -14.77 -1.09
CA TYR A 128 10.52 -13.64 -2.01
C TYR A 128 11.96 -13.16 -2.09
N THR A 129 12.40 -12.75 -3.28
CA THR A 129 13.53 -11.84 -3.41
C THR A 129 13.12 -10.43 -2.94
N ILE A 130 14.07 -9.52 -2.74
CA ILE A 130 13.71 -8.13 -2.41
C ILE A 130 12.96 -7.49 -3.56
N ASP A 131 13.35 -7.77 -4.81
CA ASP A 131 12.64 -7.37 -6.01
C ASP A 131 11.18 -7.84 -6.00
N GLY A 132 10.96 -9.15 -5.81
CA GLY A 132 9.62 -9.73 -5.78
C GLY A 132 8.75 -9.18 -4.63
N MET A 133 9.37 -8.78 -3.50
CA MET A 133 8.63 -8.10 -2.42
C MET A 133 8.22 -6.67 -2.81
N LEU A 134 9.08 -5.92 -3.49
CA LEU A 134 8.75 -4.60 -4.00
C LEU A 134 7.67 -4.67 -5.09
N GLU A 135 7.76 -5.64 -6.01
CA GLU A 135 6.70 -5.94 -6.97
C GLU A 135 5.39 -6.29 -6.25
N HIS A 136 5.46 -7.10 -5.19
CA HIS A 136 4.29 -7.45 -4.40
C HIS A 136 3.64 -6.22 -3.75
N ALA A 137 4.44 -5.30 -3.20
CA ALA A 137 3.96 -4.04 -2.64
C ALA A 137 3.23 -3.18 -3.70
N ILE A 138 3.74 -3.13 -4.94
CA ILE A 138 3.09 -2.44 -6.06
C ILE A 138 1.75 -3.08 -6.41
N VAL A 139 1.73 -4.39 -6.69
CA VAL A 139 0.51 -5.07 -7.13
C VAL A 139 -0.53 -5.16 -6.03
N HIS A 140 -0.12 -5.15 -4.76
CA HIS A 140 -1.01 -5.07 -3.61
C HIS A 140 -1.87 -3.80 -3.65
N VAL A 141 -1.25 -2.63 -3.85
CA VAL A 141 -1.96 -1.36 -3.98
C VAL A 141 -2.90 -1.41 -5.20
N TRP A 142 -2.43 -1.87 -6.36
CA TRP A 142 -3.26 -1.98 -7.57
C TRP A 142 -4.45 -2.93 -7.41
N ARG A 143 -4.26 -4.05 -6.70
CA ARG A 143 -5.33 -5.01 -6.40
C ARG A 143 -6.44 -4.35 -5.58
N HIS A 144 -6.08 -3.57 -4.56
CA HIS A 144 -7.05 -2.89 -3.70
C HIS A 144 -7.69 -1.68 -4.39
N ILE A 145 -6.97 -0.96 -5.25
CA ILE A 145 -7.56 0.01 -6.17
C ILE A 145 -8.69 -0.64 -6.98
N ARG A 146 -8.43 -1.80 -7.61
CA ARG A 146 -9.45 -2.50 -8.41
C ARG A 146 -10.61 -3.00 -7.57
N GLN A 147 -10.36 -3.41 -6.33
CA GLN A 147 -11.42 -3.79 -5.39
C GLN A 147 -12.36 -2.60 -5.11
N LEU A 148 -11.80 -1.41 -4.86
CA LEU A 148 -12.56 -0.20 -4.60
C LEU A 148 -13.32 0.30 -5.83
N GLU A 149 -12.67 0.37 -7.00
CA GLU A 149 -13.33 0.82 -8.25
C GLU A 149 -14.50 -0.08 -8.64
N ARG A 150 -14.36 -1.41 -8.50
CA ARG A 150 -15.46 -2.35 -8.74
C ARG A 150 -16.61 -2.12 -7.77
N ALA A 151 -16.29 -1.87 -6.50
CA ALA A 151 -17.31 -1.57 -5.51
C ALA A 151 -18.06 -0.26 -5.85
N GLU A 152 -17.38 0.78 -6.32
CA GLU A 152 -18.03 2.02 -6.78
C GLU A 152 -18.95 1.77 -7.97
N ALA A 153 -18.49 1.01 -8.97
CA ALA A 153 -19.25 0.71 -10.18
C ALA A 153 -20.53 -0.09 -9.89
N THR A 154 -20.45 -1.10 -9.02
CA THR A 154 -21.63 -1.91 -8.62
C THR A 154 -22.68 -1.06 -7.90
N LEU A 155 -22.27 -0.17 -7.01
CA LEU A 155 -23.20 0.71 -6.29
C LEU A 155 -23.92 1.71 -7.22
N ILE A 156 -23.25 2.14 -8.30
CA ILE A 156 -23.89 3.00 -9.31
C ILE A 156 -24.96 2.21 -10.06
N GLN A 157 -24.65 0.98 -10.50
CA GLN A 157 -25.60 0.12 -11.21
C GLN A 157 -26.85 -0.21 -10.37
N GLN A 158 -26.69 -0.46 -9.07
CA GLN A 158 -27.82 -0.72 -8.16
C GLN A 158 -28.75 0.49 -8.02
N LYS A 159 -28.18 1.70 -7.91
CA LYS A 159 -28.96 2.94 -7.85
C LYS A 159 -29.72 3.24 -9.14
N GLU A 160 -29.13 2.92 -10.29
CA GLU A 160 -29.78 3.09 -11.60
C GLU A 160 -30.90 2.07 -11.84
N GLN A 161 -30.86 0.93 -11.15
CA GLN A 161 -31.88 -0.13 -11.24
C GLN A 161 -33.04 0.03 -10.24
N GLY A 162 -33.01 1.06 -9.38
CA GLY A 162 -34.14 1.43 -8.54
C GLY A 162 -34.36 0.55 -7.30
N GLU A 163 -33.28 0.00 -6.73
CA GLU A 163 -33.27 -0.54 -5.36
C GLU A 163 -33.14 0.58 -4.30
#